data_AF-A0A1Y1X4K6-F1
#
_entry.id   AF-A0A1Y1X4K6-F1
#
_cell.length_a   1.000
_cell.length_b   1.000
_cell.length_c   1.000
_cell.angle_alpha   90.00
_cell.angle_beta   90.00
_cell.angle_gamma   90.00
#
_symmetry.space_group_name_H-M   'P 1'
#
loop_
_entity.id
_entity.type
_entity.pdbx_description
1 polymer ?
#
loop_
_entity_poly.entity_id
_entity_poly.type
_entity_poly.pdbx_seq_one_letter_code
_entity_poly.pdbx_strand_id
1 'polypeptide(L)'
;MNKRPYCSLADSAEQSPKLHTSMVQVDEAMKEMDNRYNTQFYSWIRNEGNVDYIAYYLQKLLYEVQETPQSMASVIRWLVDGWSIPRIAELLIKLFYHWGIGHPRFALVVSDITQDWSSSNRIDLTVALVLGERASKAAKFLKYLTNNWEPRAIMDSVRQICLRLKWSERYLKHFLIQYMTMCEEEHAHQRMTVSKLRICFESRQNTLNHWCTIDTTGSYETQNSLIEFSMEIFETIVWEMYELRYFRKWNLSCAQEKTCNLEARSSENVPMDVHANKKRLRITTSTEQLMDLRNQAIYEKLTSPQASVPVEYFNGTGII
;
A
#
# COMPACT_ATOMS: atom_id res chain seq x y z
N MET A 1 77.78 -11.63 -6.84
CA MET A 1 76.79 -10.57 -7.11
C MET A 1 76.02 -10.94 -8.38
N ASN A 2 74.84 -11.54 -8.26
CA ASN A 2 73.97 -11.86 -9.40
C ASN A 2 72.58 -11.28 -9.12
N LYS A 3 72.22 -10.24 -9.88
CA LYS A 3 70.90 -9.61 -9.89
C LYS A 3 69.90 -10.60 -10.48
N ARG A 4 68.88 -10.99 -9.71
CA ARG A 4 67.69 -11.66 -10.27
C ARG A 4 66.72 -10.58 -10.78
N PRO A 5 66.03 -10.81 -11.90
CA PRO A 5 65.09 -9.85 -12.46
C PRO A 5 63.77 -9.86 -11.69
N TYR A 6 63.23 -8.66 -11.44
CA TYR A 6 61.85 -8.46 -11.00
C TYR A 6 60.91 -8.92 -12.12
N CYS A 7 60.09 -9.93 -11.85
CA CYS A 7 58.91 -10.23 -12.66
C CYS A 7 57.85 -9.17 -12.34
N SER A 8 57.55 -8.31 -13.31
CA SER A 8 56.41 -7.40 -13.24
C SER A 8 55.12 -8.20 -13.30
N LEU A 9 54.41 -8.28 -12.16
CA LEU A 9 52.99 -8.62 -12.14
C LEU A 9 52.23 -7.46 -12.75
N ALA A 10 51.97 -7.56 -14.05
CA ALA A 10 51.08 -6.66 -14.77
C ALA A 10 49.63 -6.96 -14.35
N ASP A 11 49.02 -5.94 -13.75
CA ASP A 11 47.63 -5.53 -13.91
C ASP A 11 46.66 -6.58 -14.49
N SER A 12 46.16 -7.46 -13.62
CA SER A 12 44.82 -8.00 -13.80
C SER A 12 43.88 -7.04 -13.09
N ALA A 13 43.37 -6.06 -13.84
CA ALA A 13 42.31 -5.19 -13.36
C ALA A 13 41.15 -6.07 -12.85
N GLU A 14 40.93 -6.09 -11.55
CA GLU A 14 39.69 -6.53 -10.92
C GLU A 14 38.57 -5.63 -11.47
N GLN A 15 38.00 -6.04 -12.61
CA GLN A 15 36.67 -5.61 -12.97
C GLN A 15 35.73 -6.23 -11.95
N SER A 16 35.48 -5.48 -10.87
CA SER A 16 34.29 -5.62 -10.05
C SER A 16 33.10 -5.87 -10.98
N PRO A 17 32.50 -7.07 -10.99
CA PRO A 17 31.44 -7.37 -11.93
C PRO A 17 30.27 -6.44 -11.59
N LYS A 18 29.92 -5.56 -12.54
CA LYS A 18 28.72 -4.74 -12.45
C LYS A 18 27.53 -5.68 -12.49
N LEU A 19 27.03 -6.02 -11.30
CA LEU A 19 26.05 -7.05 -11.03
C LEU A 19 24.65 -6.54 -11.35
N HIS A 20 24.30 -6.47 -12.63
CA HIS A 20 22.90 -6.50 -13.06
C HIS A 20 22.63 -7.88 -13.66
N THR A 21 22.72 -8.89 -12.82
CA THR A 21 22.38 -10.26 -13.17
C THR A 21 20.86 -10.36 -13.27
N SER A 22 20.34 -10.72 -14.45
CA SER A 22 18.90 -10.91 -14.63
C SER A 22 18.42 -12.16 -13.88
N MET A 23 17.14 -12.23 -13.51
CA MET A 23 16.59 -13.44 -12.84
C MET A 23 16.79 -14.72 -13.66
N VAL A 24 16.76 -14.62 -15.00
CA VAL A 24 17.04 -15.74 -15.90
C VAL A 24 18.47 -16.24 -15.76
N GLN A 25 19.44 -15.32 -15.63
CA GLN A 25 20.84 -15.67 -15.40
C GLN A 25 21.05 -16.33 -14.04
N VAL A 26 20.30 -15.93 -13.00
CA VAL A 26 20.35 -16.59 -11.69
C VAL A 26 19.84 -18.04 -11.81
N ASP A 27 18.71 -18.24 -12.50
CA ASP A 27 18.11 -19.56 -12.69
C ASP A 27 19.04 -20.53 -13.45
N GLU A 28 19.63 -20.05 -14.56
CA GLU A 28 20.60 -20.81 -15.36
C GLU A 28 21.88 -21.10 -14.58
N ALA A 29 22.45 -20.11 -13.89
CA ALA A 29 23.68 -20.27 -13.12
C ALA A 29 23.51 -21.31 -11.98
N MET A 30 22.35 -21.32 -11.32
CA MET A 30 22.07 -22.29 -10.25
C MET A 30 21.94 -23.71 -10.79
N LYS A 31 21.29 -23.89 -11.95
CA LYS A 31 21.21 -25.19 -12.63
C LYS A 31 22.59 -25.65 -13.14
N GLU A 32 23.39 -24.74 -13.67
CA GLU A 32 24.75 -25.04 -14.11
C GLU A 32 25.64 -25.47 -12.95
N MET A 33 25.54 -24.78 -11.80
CA MET A 33 26.25 -25.15 -10.58
C MET A 33 25.88 -26.56 -10.12
N ASP A 34 24.58 -26.88 -10.12
CA ASP A 34 24.11 -28.23 -9.79
C ASP A 34 24.67 -29.29 -10.73
N ASN A 35 24.68 -29.03 -12.04
CA ASN A 35 25.24 -29.95 -13.04
C ASN A 35 26.75 -30.13 -12.84
N ARG A 36 27.48 -29.02 -12.62
CA ARG A 36 28.94 -29.04 -12.48
C ARG A 36 29.40 -29.81 -11.25
N TYR A 37 28.67 -29.70 -10.13
CA TYR A 37 29.03 -30.33 -8.87
C TYR A 37 28.20 -31.59 -8.54
N ASN A 38 27.32 -32.01 -9.46
CA ASN A 38 26.39 -33.13 -9.28
C ASN A 38 25.55 -32.99 -8.00
N THR A 39 25.01 -31.80 -7.77
CA THR A 39 24.14 -31.46 -6.63
C THR A 39 22.69 -31.27 -7.08
N GLN A 40 21.78 -31.14 -6.11
CA GLN A 40 20.35 -30.88 -6.32
C GLN A 40 19.91 -29.63 -5.54
N PHE A 41 20.80 -28.65 -5.40
CA PHE A 41 20.55 -27.46 -4.60
C PHE A 41 19.44 -26.60 -5.21
N TYR A 42 19.35 -26.47 -6.53
CA TYR A 42 18.31 -25.74 -7.24
C TYR A 42 16.91 -26.28 -6.91
N SER A 43 16.71 -27.60 -7.05
CA SER A 43 15.41 -28.21 -6.75
C SER A 43 15.11 -28.17 -5.25
N TRP A 44 16.13 -28.34 -4.41
CA TRP A 44 15.99 -28.26 -2.96
C TRP A 44 15.58 -26.86 -2.47
N ILE A 45 16.24 -25.80 -2.95
CA ILE A 45 15.97 -24.42 -2.53
C ILE A 45 14.63 -23.91 -3.05
N ARG A 46 14.15 -24.43 -4.20
CA ARG A 46 12.85 -24.08 -4.80
C ARG A 46 11.68 -24.95 -4.30
N ASN A 47 11.92 -25.91 -3.40
CA ASN A 47 10.86 -26.75 -2.85
C ASN A 47 10.19 -26.09 -1.64
N GLU A 48 8.90 -25.76 -1.74
CA GLU A 48 8.13 -25.14 -0.66
C GLU A 48 8.03 -26.02 0.62
N GLY A 49 8.23 -27.33 0.51
CA GLY A 49 8.32 -28.24 1.66
C GLY A 49 9.54 -27.99 2.56
N ASN A 50 10.54 -27.25 2.07
CA ASN A 50 11.76 -26.90 2.81
C ASN A 50 11.69 -25.51 3.45
N VAL A 51 10.50 -24.91 3.56
CA VAL A 51 10.30 -23.52 4.03
C VAL A 51 11.01 -23.19 5.35
N ASP A 52 11.05 -24.12 6.31
CA ASP A 52 11.74 -23.95 7.59
C ASP A 52 13.25 -23.74 7.43
N TYR A 53 13.89 -24.62 6.66
CA TYR A 53 15.33 -24.55 6.39
C TYR A 53 15.67 -23.30 5.59
N ILE A 54 14.86 -23.02 4.55
CA ILE A 54 15.03 -21.85 3.70
C ILE A 54 14.93 -20.57 4.54
N ALA A 55 13.92 -20.46 5.41
CA ALA A 55 13.76 -19.30 6.29
C ALA A 55 14.97 -19.11 7.22
N TYR A 56 15.46 -20.19 7.83
CA TYR A 56 16.60 -20.15 8.74
C TYR A 56 17.88 -19.61 8.05
N TYR A 57 18.24 -20.16 6.89
CA TYR A 57 19.45 -19.75 6.19
C TYR A 57 19.30 -18.38 5.52
N LEU A 58 18.15 -18.11 4.89
CA LEU A 58 17.92 -16.84 4.22
C LEU A 58 17.86 -15.68 5.20
N GLN A 59 17.27 -15.86 6.39
CA GLN A 59 17.25 -14.82 7.43
C GLN A 59 18.67 -14.38 7.82
N LYS A 60 19.60 -15.33 7.95
CA LYS A 60 21.01 -15.04 8.24
C LYS A 60 21.65 -14.24 7.11
N LEU A 61 21.45 -14.64 5.85
CA LEU A 61 21.98 -13.95 4.68
C LEU A 61 21.43 -12.53 4.54
N LEU A 62 20.12 -12.35 4.71
CA LEU A 62 19.48 -11.03 4.65
C LEU A 62 20.02 -10.07 5.72
N TYR A 63 20.40 -10.60 6.90
CA TYR A 63 21.01 -9.81 7.96
C TYR A 63 22.46 -9.41 7.63
N GLU A 64 23.24 -10.34 7.08
CA GLU A 64 24.66 -10.13 6.74
C GLU A 64 24.86 -9.13 5.59
N VAL A 65 23.98 -9.16 4.59
CA VAL A 65 24.18 -8.40 3.33
C VAL A 65 23.62 -6.97 3.40
N GLN A 66 22.91 -6.59 4.49
CA GLN A 66 22.25 -5.27 4.64
C GLN A 66 21.51 -4.81 3.37
N GLU A 67 20.73 -5.72 2.77
CA GLU A 67 20.13 -5.45 1.46
C GLU A 67 19.07 -4.34 1.49
N THR A 68 18.86 -3.70 0.34
CA THR A 68 17.71 -2.82 0.14
C THR A 68 16.42 -3.67 0.03
N PRO A 69 15.25 -3.12 0.40
CA PRO A 69 13.97 -3.85 0.25
C PRO A 69 13.75 -4.44 -1.14
N GLN A 70 14.22 -3.77 -2.18
CA GLN A 70 14.07 -4.17 -3.59
C GLN A 70 14.92 -5.39 -3.93
N SER A 71 16.17 -5.46 -3.44
CA SER A 71 17.03 -6.63 -3.62
C SER A 71 16.44 -7.84 -2.91
N MET A 72 16.00 -7.67 -1.65
CA MET A 72 15.32 -8.73 -0.90
C MET A 72 14.09 -9.23 -1.64
N ALA A 73 13.25 -8.31 -2.13
CA ALA A 73 12.04 -8.66 -2.87
C ALA A 73 12.35 -9.45 -4.14
N SER A 74 13.44 -9.12 -4.84
CA SER A 74 13.85 -9.83 -6.06
C SER A 74 14.32 -11.25 -5.75
N VAL A 75 15.15 -11.43 -4.72
CA VAL A 75 15.61 -12.76 -4.26
C VAL A 75 14.41 -13.61 -3.82
N ILE A 76 13.52 -13.04 -3.00
CA ILE A 76 12.34 -13.75 -2.52
C ILE A 76 11.41 -14.08 -3.69
N ARG A 77 11.20 -13.17 -4.64
CA ARG A 77 10.36 -13.43 -5.83
C ARG A 77 10.90 -14.58 -6.66
N TRP A 78 12.20 -14.63 -6.91
CA TRP A 78 12.83 -15.76 -7.61
C TRP A 78 12.69 -17.07 -6.81
N LEU A 79 12.85 -17.01 -5.49
CA LEU A 79 12.77 -18.17 -4.61
C LEU A 79 11.37 -18.79 -4.56
N VAL A 80 10.31 -17.95 -4.49
CA VAL A 80 8.92 -18.39 -4.28
C VAL A 80 8.11 -18.53 -5.56
N ASP A 81 8.72 -18.30 -6.72
CA ASP A 81 8.03 -18.44 -8.00
C ASP A 81 7.46 -19.87 -8.16
N GLY A 82 6.15 -19.98 -8.41
CA GLY A 82 5.44 -21.27 -8.45
C GLY A 82 5.03 -21.88 -7.10
N TRP A 83 5.33 -21.23 -5.96
CA TRP A 83 4.88 -21.70 -4.65
C TRP A 83 3.40 -21.38 -4.39
N SER A 84 2.79 -22.15 -3.49
CA SER A 84 1.45 -21.88 -3.00
C SER A 84 1.42 -20.63 -2.09
N ILE A 85 0.38 -19.79 -2.21
CA ILE A 85 0.23 -18.57 -1.41
C ILE A 85 0.39 -18.80 0.11
N PRO A 86 -0.16 -19.88 0.72
CA PRO A 86 0.04 -20.14 2.14
C PRO A 86 1.51 -20.34 2.54
N ARG A 87 2.30 -21.02 1.71
CA ARG A 87 3.74 -21.23 1.96
C ARG A 87 4.54 -19.96 1.78
N ILE A 88 4.14 -19.11 0.84
CA ILE A 88 4.74 -17.78 0.68
C ILE A 88 4.46 -16.91 1.92
N ALA A 89 3.21 -16.91 2.41
CA ALA A 89 2.86 -16.19 3.64
C ALA A 89 3.66 -16.68 4.85
N GLU A 90 3.77 -18.01 5.00
CA GLU A 90 4.56 -18.64 6.07
C GLU A 90 6.04 -18.22 6.01
N LEU A 91 6.65 -18.27 4.82
CA LEU A 91 8.03 -17.84 4.63
C LEU A 91 8.22 -16.36 5.02
N LEU A 92 7.35 -15.48 4.53
CA LEU A 92 7.44 -14.03 4.79
C LEU A 92 7.31 -13.73 6.28
N ILE A 93 6.39 -14.41 6.99
CA ILE A 93 6.24 -14.25 8.43
C ILE A 93 7.50 -14.72 9.16
N LYS A 94 8.09 -15.85 8.79
CA LYS A 94 9.32 -16.38 9.41
C LYS A 94 10.52 -15.45 9.18
N LEU A 95 10.73 -15.00 7.94
CA LEU A 95 11.86 -14.11 7.60
C LEU A 95 11.78 -12.77 8.34
N PHE A 96 10.58 -12.19 8.41
CA PHE A 96 10.36 -10.83 8.91
C PHE A 96 9.64 -10.78 10.25
N TYR A 97 9.68 -11.87 11.03
CA TYR A 97 9.04 -11.96 12.35
C TYR A 97 9.45 -10.80 13.28
N HIS A 98 10.73 -10.43 13.24
CA HIS A 98 11.30 -9.35 14.05
C HIS A 98 10.79 -7.94 13.69
N TRP A 99 10.31 -7.72 12.45
CA TRP A 99 9.64 -6.47 12.08
C TRP A 99 8.16 -6.49 12.49
N GLY A 100 7.50 -7.62 12.27
CA GLY A 100 6.07 -7.78 12.43
C GLY A 100 5.25 -7.16 11.29
N ILE A 101 4.03 -7.64 11.11
CA ILE A 101 3.16 -7.33 9.95
C ILE A 101 2.82 -5.84 9.83
N GLY A 102 2.71 -5.12 10.94
CA GLY A 102 2.40 -3.69 10.94
C GLY A 102 3.59 -2.77 10.58
N HIS A 103 4.78 -3.31 10.32
CA HIS A 103 5.98 -2.52 10.06
C HIS A 103 6.03 -2.03 8.59
N PRO A 104 6.37 -0.75 8.33
CA PRO A 104 6.37 -0.20 6.97
C PRO A 104 7.29 -0.96 6.01
N ARG A 105 8.49 -1.35 6.46
CA ARG A 105 9.44 -2.10 5.62
C ARG A 105 8.90 -3.46 5.19
N PHE A 106 8.16 -4.15 6.06
CA PHE A 106 7.57 -5.44 5.72
C PHE A 106 6.55 -5.28 4.59
N ALA A 107 5.63 -4.32 4.74
CA ALA A 107 4.61 -4.04 3.73
C ALA A 107 5.20 -3.60 2.38
N LEU A 108 6.30 -2.83 2.39
CA LEU A 108 7.00 -2.45 1.16
C LEU A 108 7.65 -3.65 0.46
N VAL A 109 8.32 -4.53 1.20
CA VAL A 109 8.89 -5.78 0.63
C VAL A 109 7.77 -6.64 0.02
N VAL A 110 6.63 -6.79 0.71
CA VAL A 110 5.48 -7.54 0.17
C VAL A 110 4.89 -6.87 -1.07
N SER A 111 4.79 -5.53 -1.07
CA SER A 111 4.35 -4.77 -2.25
C SER A 111 5.26 -5.04 -3.45
N ASP A 112 6.57 -5.01 -3.23
CA ASP A 112 7.54 -5.24 -4.29
C ASP A 112 7.48 -6.69 -4.78
N ILE A 113 7.48 -7.69 -3.89
CA ILE A 113 7.36 -9.11 -4.27
C ILE A 113 6.14 -9.35 -5.16
N THR A 114 5.01 -8.75 -4.81
CA THR A 114 3.72 -8.99 -5.47
C THR A 114 3.38 -8.01 -6.60
N GLN A 115 4.31 -7.14 -7.00
CA GLN A 115 4.05 -6.08 -7.99
C GLN A 115 3.52 -6.60 -9.34
N ASP A 116 3.89 -7.83 -9.72
CA ASP A 116 3.56 -8.47 -11.00
C ASP A 116 2.46 -9.53 -10.85
N TRP A 117 1.94 -9.73 -9.64
CA TRP A 117 0.94 -10.75 -9.38
C TRP A 117 -0.46 -10.28 -9.76
N SER A 118 -1.34 -11.23 -10.08
CA SER A 118 -2.77 -10.96 -10.24
C SER A 118 -3.39 -10.39 -8.97
N SER A 119 -4.44 -9.58 -9.10
CA SER A 119 -5.14 -9.01 -7.95
C SER A 119 -5.66 -10.08 -6.99
N SER A 120 -6.11 -11.25 -7.51
CA SER A 120 -6.54 -12.36 -6.65
C SER A 120 -5.40 -12.86 -5.76
N ASN A 121 -4.22 -13.14 -6.34
CA ASN A 121 -3.09 -13.66 -5.57
C ASN A 121 -2.61 -12.65 -4.51
N ARG A 122 -2.66 -11.35 -4.81
CA ARG A 122 -2.36 -10.28 -3.82
C ARG A 122 -3.34 -10.29 -2.67
N ILE A 123 -4.63 -10.43 -2.97
CA ILE A 123 -5.70 -10.50 -1.97
C ILE A 123 -5.54 -11.78 -1.13
N ASP A 124 -5.30 -12.93 -1.75
CA ASP A 124 -5.05 -14.21 -1.07
C ASP A 124 -3.88 -14.11 -0.10
N LEU A 125 -2.74 -13.54 -0.55
CA LEU A 125 -1.58 -13.33 0.30
C LEU A 125 -1.89 -12.36 1.44
N THR A 126 -2.56 -11.24 1.13
CA THR A 126 -2.91 -10.24 2.14
C THR A 126 -3.83 -10.83 3.20
N VAL A 127 -4.85 -11.60 2.80
CA VAL A 127 -5.75 -12.33 3.70
C VAL A 127 -4.94 -13.25 4.62
N ALA A 128 -4.02 -14.05 4.05
CA ALA A 128 -3.17 -14.95 4.83
C ALA A 128 -2.28 -14.20 5.84
N LEU A 129 -1.71 -13.06 5.44
CA LEU A 129 -0.82 -12.26 6.28
C LEU A 129 -1.54 -11.50 7.40
N VAL A 130 -2.78 -11.06 7.18
CA VAL A 130 -3.53 -10.29 8.21
C VAL A 130 -4.52 -11.16 9.01
N LEU A 131 -4.61 -12.45 8.70
CA LEU A 131 -5.45 -13.38 9.45
C LEU A 131 -5.03 -13.44 10.92
N GLY A 132 -5.98 -13.24 11.82
CA GLY A 132 -5.73 -13.24 13.27
C GLY A 132 -5.00 -12.00 13.80
N GLU A 133 -4.64 -11.04 12.94
CA GLU A 133 -4.02 -9.80 13.38
C GLU A 133 -5.01 -8.79 13.93
N ARG A 134 -4.50 -7.84 14.72
CA ARG A 134 -5.32 -6.73 15.23
C ARG A 134 -5.60 -5.73 14.11
N ALA A 135 -6.79 -5.12 14.15
CA ALA A 135 -7.23 -4.10 13.19
C ALA A 135 -6.21 -2.96 12.95
N SER A 136 -5.48 -2.55 14.00
CA SER A 136 -4.44 -1.52 13.88
C SER A 136 -3.22 -1.96 13.07
N LYS A 137 -2.79 -3.23 13.19
CA LYS A 137 -1.70 -3.77 12.38
C LYS A 137 -2.15 -4.02 10.94
N ALA A 138 -3.36 -4.54 10.74
CA ALA A 138 -3.93 -4.75 9.41
C ALA A 138 -4.07 -3.41 8.65
N ALA A 139 -4.55 -2.36 9.33
CA ALA A 139 -4.63 -1.01 8.75
C ALA A 139 -3.27 -0.48 8.33
N LYS A 140 -2.25 -0.60 9.20
CA LYS A 140 -0.88 -0.21 8.89
C LYS A 140 -0.33 -0.96 7.68
N PHE A 141 -0.45 -2.29 7.70
CA PHE A 141 0.03 -3.14 6.62
C PHE A 141 -0.59 -2.75 5.28
N LEU A 142 -1.92 -2.68 5.21
CA LEU A 142 -2.65 -2.32 4.01
C LEU A 142 -2.30 -0.91 3.52
N LYS A 143 -2.20 0.07 4.42
CA LYS A 143 -1.85 1.46 4.07
C LYS A 143 -0.51 1.57 3.35
N TYR A 144 0.49 0.81 3.82
CA TYR A 144 1.83 0.81 3.23
C TYR A 144 1.89 -0.06 1.97
N LEU A 145 1.24 -1.23 1.99
CA LEU A 145 1.15 -2.14 0.84
C LEU A 145 0.53 -1.44 -0.37
N THR A 146 -0.54 -0.67 -0.15
CA THR A 146 -1.29 -0.02 -1.22
C THR A 146 -0.88 1.45 -1.44
N ASN A 147 0.32 1.84 -0.99
CA ASN A 147 0.73 3.25 -1.03
C ASN A 147 0.83 3.81 -2.47
N ASN A 148 1.09 2.96 -3.46
CA ASN A 148 1.21 3.36 -4.86
C ASN A 148 0.01 2.92 -5.72
N TRP A 149 -1.07 2.45 -5.09
CA TRP A 149 -2.22 1.92 -5.82
C TRP A 149 -3.25 3.01 -6.10
N GLU A 150 -4.02 2.83 -7.17
CA GLU A 150 -5.16 3.68 -7.47
C GLU A 150 -6.29 3.48 -6.45
N PRO A 151 -7.08 4.52 -6.12
CA PRO A 151 -8.17 4.46 -5.16
C PRO A 151 -9.10 3.26 -5.36
N ARG A 152 -9.54 3.01 -6.61
CA ARG A 152 -10.45 1.90 -6.94
C ARG A 152 -9.83 0.53 -6.61
N ALA A 153 -8.54 0.34 -6.93
CA ALA A 153 -7.84 -0.91 -6.61
C ALA A 153 -7.70 -1.13 -5.10
N ILE A 154 -7.48 -0.06 -4.32
CA ILE A 154 -7.46 -0.12 -2.84
C ILE A 154 -8.83 -0.55 -2.33
N MET A 155 -9.89 0.10 -2.81
CA MET A 155 -11.28 -0.14 -2.42
C MET A 155 -11.70 -1.59 -2.69
N ASP A 156 -11.48 -2.08 -3.90
CA ASP A 156 -11.86 -3.44 -4.29
C ASP A 156 -11.09 -4.47 -3.48
N SER A 157 -9.79 -4.25 -3.26
CA SER A 157 -8.96 -5.18 -2.48
C SER A 157 -9.41 -5.25 -1.03
N VAL A 158 -9.64 -4.10 -0.39
CA VAL A 158 -10.11 -4.06 1.01
C VAL A 158 -11.51 -4.67 1.12
N ARG A 159 -12.44 -4.40 0.19
CA ARG A 159 -13.76 -5.05 0.15
C ARG A 159 -13.63 -6.58 0.12
N GLN A 160 -12.79 -7.11 -0.77
CA GLN A 160 -12.58 -8.56 -0.90
C GLN A 160 -11.93 -9.17 0.35
N ILE A 161 -10.99 -8.48 0.98
CA ILE A 161 -10.36 -8.90 2.24
C ILE A 161 -11.43 -8.96 3.36
N CYS A 162 -12.25 -7.91 3.49
CA CYS A 162 -13.32 -7.83 4.49
C CYS A 162 -14.32 -8.99 4.34
N LEU A 163 -14.73 -9.29 3.10
CA LEU A 163 -15.65 -10.39 2.78
C LEU A 163 -15.06 -11.75 3.18
N ARG A 164 -13.80 -12.02 2.79
CA ARG A 164 -13.14 -13.30 3.04
C ARG A 164 -12.84 -13.53 4.52
N LEU A 165 -12.42 -12.49 5.23
CA LEU A 165 -12.11 -12.57 6.66
C LEU A 165 -13.33 -12.41 7.57
N LYS A 166 -14.49 -12.07 7.00
CA LYS A 166 -15.74 -11.84 7.73
C LYS A 166 -15.56 -10.88 8.91
N TRP A 167 -14.93 -9.73 8.66
CA TRP A 167 -14.66 -8.77 9.73
C TRP A 167 -15.94 -8.31 10.41
N SER A 168 -15.93 -8.33 11.74
CA SER A 168 -17.04 -7.81 12.54
C SER A 168 -17.11 -6.29 12.47
N GLU A 169 -18.27 -5.72 12.81
CA GLU A 169 -18.47 -4.27 12.85
C GLU A 169 -17.43 -3.59 13.75
N ARG A 170 -17.16 -4.19 14.93
CA ARG A 170 -16.13 -3.70 15.85
C ARG A 170 -14.76 -3.68 15.18
N TYR A 171 -14.39 -4.74 14.47
CA TYR A 171 -13.10 -4.81 13.78
C TYR A 171 -13.01 -3.76 12.67
N LEU A 172 -14.03 -3.66 11.81
CA LEU A 172 -14.12 -2.66 10.73
C LEU A 172 -14.02 -1.23 11.27
N LYS A 173 -14.79 -0.88 12.31
CA LYS A 173 -14.73 0.44 12.97
C LYS A 173 -13.31 0.76 13.43
N HIS A 174 -12.64 -0.18 14.11
CA HIS A 174 -11.26 0.03 14.55
C HIS A 174 -10.27 0.11 13.39
N PHE A 175 -10.45 -0.72 12.35
CA PHE A 175 -9.62 -0.71 11.16
C PHE A 175 -9.69 0.65 10.46
N LEU A 176 -10.90 1.16 10.19
CA LEU A 176 -11.11 2.43 9.51
C LEU A 176 -10.54 3.61 10.31
N ILE A 177 -10.76 3.65 11.62
CA ILE A 177 -10.16 4.67 12.50
C ILE A 177 -8.64 4.65 12.37
N GLN A 178 -8.03 3.46 12.48
CA GLN A 178 -6.57 3.33 12.44
C GLN A 178 -6.02 3.70 11.06
N TYR A 179 -6.67 3.26 9.99
CA TYR A 179 -6.29 3.58 8.63
C TYR A 179 -6.34 5.10 8.41
N MET A 180 -7.46 5.74 8.76
CA MET A 180 -7.65 7.19 8.65
C MET A 180 -6.64 8.00 9.47
N THR A 181 -6.33 7.58 10.71
CA THR A 181 -5.33 8.29 11.54
C THR A 181 -3.92 8.28 10.95
N MET A 182 -3.62 7.34 10.05
CA MET A 182 -2.33 7.30 9.34
C MET A 182 -2.30 8.19 8.09
N CYS A 183 -3.44 8.75 7.70
CA CYS A 183 -3.61 9.48 6.46
C CYS A 183 -3.50 10.99 6.63
N GLU A 184 -3.93 11.47 7.78
CA GLU A 184 -3.91 12.88 8.11
C GLU A 184 -2.65 13.17 8.95
N GLU A 185 -2.01 14.32 8.75
CA GLU A 185 -0.88 14.75 9.59
C GLU A 185 -1.35 15.69 10.72
N GLU A 186 -2.50 16.33 10.55
CA GLU A 186 -3.00 17.33 11.49
C GLU A 186 -3.94 16.71 12.52
N HIS A 187 -3.53 16.76 13.80
CA HIS A 187 -4.26 16.15 14.89
C HIS A 187 -5.68 16.70 15.11
N ALA A 188 -5.97 17.94 14.72
CA ALA A 188 -7.30 18.53 14.87
C ALA A 188 -8.30 17.92 13.89
N HIS A 189 -7.92 17.83 12.61
CA HIS A 189 -8.71 17.20 11.57
C HIS A 189 -8.96 15.71 11.90
N GLN A 190 -7.92 15.02 12.40
CA GLN A 190 -8.01 13.60 12.78
C GLN A 190 -9.10 13.38 13.83
N ARG A 191 -9.12 14.20 14.88
CA ARG A 191 -10.12 14.07 15.95
C ARG A 191 -11.53 14.30 15.41
N MET A 192 -11.71 15.29 14.53
CA MET A 192 -13.01 15.59 13.94
C MET A 192 -13.49 14.42 13.06
N THR A 193 -12.66 13.92 12.16
CA THR A 193 -13.05 12.82 11.24
C THR A 193 -13.26 11.50 11.99
N VAL A 194 -12.44 11.20 13.02
CA VAL A 194 -12.69 10.04 13.91
C VAL A 194 -14.01 10.19 14.65
N SER A 195 -14.35 11.40 15.12
CA SER A 195 -15.64 11.66 15.79
C SER A 195 -16.81 11.41 14.85
N LYS A 196 -16.76 11.93 13.61
CA LYS A 196 -17.77 11.69 12.58
C LYS A 196 -17.96 10.19 12.31
N LEU A 197 -16.86 9.46 12.12
CA LEU A 197 -16.91 8.02 11.90
C LEU A 197 -17.58 7.30 13.08
N ARG A 198 -17.25 7.65 14.33
CA ARG A 198 -17.90 7.06 15.51
C ARG A 198 -19.41 7.30 15.49
N ILE A 199 -19.84 8.52 15.19
CA ILE A 199 -21.26 8.90 15.08
C ILE A 199 -21.95 8.08 13.97
N CYS A 200 -21.33 7.89 12.81
CA CYS A 200 -21.90 7.07 11.73
C CYS A 200 -22.17 5.62 12.18
N PHE A 201 -21.21 4.98 12.85
CA PHE A 201 -21.39 3.62 13.38
C PHE A 201 -22.45 3.57 14.49
N GLU A 202 -22.48 4.57 15.39
CA GLU A 202 -23.50 4.66 16.45
C GLU A 202 -24.91 4.84 15.86
N SER A 203 -25.05 5.70 14.86
CA SER A 203 -26.32 5.92 14.14
C SER A 203 -26.83 4.64 13.47
N ARG A 204 -25.94 3.90 12.79
CA ARG A 204 -26.26 2.59 12.20
C ARG A 204 -26.72 1.60 13.27
N GLN A 205 -25.97 1.48 14.36
CA GLN A 205 -26.33 0.55 15.45
C GLN A 205 -27.70 0.90 16.05
N ASN A 206 -27.99 2.19 16.27
CA ASN A 206 -29.30 2.64 16.77
C ASN A 206 -30.42 2.28 15.79
N THR A 207 -30.19 2.44 14.48
CA THR A 207 -31.14 2.08 13.43
C THR A 207 -31.41 0.57 13.43
N LEU A 208 -30.35 -0.26 13.48
CA LEU A 208 -30.49 -1.71 13.55
C LEU A 208 -31.25 -2.16 14.81
N ASN A 209 -30.95 -1.56 15.97
CA ASN A 209 -31.66 -1.86 17.21
C ASN A 209 -33.15 -1.51 17.11
N HIS A 210 -33.50 -0.39 16.46
CA HIS A 210 -34.89 -0.01 16.24
C HIS A 210 -35.62 -1.02 15.35
N TRP A 211 -35.01 -1.45 14.24
CA TRP A 211 -35.62 -2.46 13.35
C TRP A 211 -35.77 -3.83 14.01
N CYS A 212 -34.79 -4.27 14.80
CA CYS A 212 -34.90 -5.52 15.55
C CYS A 212 -36.04 -5.51 16.60
N THR A 213 -36.48 -4.34 17.07
CA THR A 213 -37.66 -4.27 17.96
C THR A 213 -38.99 -4.39 17.22
N ILE A 214 -39.00 -4.18 15.90
CA ILE A 214 -40.22 -4.12 15.09
C ILE A 214 -40.46 -5.45 14.36
N ASP A 215 -39.40 -6.15 13.93
CA ASP A 215 -39.52 -7.31 13.06
C ASP A 215 -39.11 -8.61 13.76
N THR A 216 -40.05 -9.56 13.89
CA THR A 216 -39.80 -10.91 14.44
C THR A 216 -39.41 -11.93 13.38
N THR A 217 -39.44 -11.55 12.09
CA THR A 217 -39.10 -12.44 10.99
C THR A 217 -37.64 -12.26 10.58
N GLY A 218 -36.78 -13.15 11.07
CA GLY A 218 -35.32 -13.05 10.95
C GLY A 218 -34.82 -12.98 9.50
N SER A 219 -34.32 -11.82 9.10
CA SER A 219 -33.59 -11.64 7.85
C SER A 219 -32.08 -11.74 8.07
N TYR A 220 -31.43 -12.62 7.30
CA TYR A 220 -30.01 -12.97 7.36
C TYR A 220 -29.09 -12.01 6.55
N GLU A 221 -29.56 -10.83 6.13
CA GLU A 221 -28.81 -9.89 5.26
C GLU A 221 -27.81 -8.96 5.98
N THR A 222 -27.46 -9.23 7.22
CA THR A 222 -26.72 -8.27 8.07
C THR A 222 -25.27 -8.04 7.66
N GLN A 223 -24.56 -9.06 7.15
CA GLN A 223 -23.11 -8.96 6.94
C GLN A 223 -22.74 -8.17 5.66
N ASN A 224 -23.41 -8.42 4.54
CA ASN A 224 -23.15 -7.68 3.29
C ASN A 224 -23.52 -6.21 3.46
N SER A 225 -24.65 -5.93 4.14
CA SER A 225 -25.06 -4.57 4.47
C SER A 225 -24.02 -3.81 5.32
N LEU A 226 -23.37 -4.49 6.27
CA LEU A 226 -22.33 -3.89 7.09
C LEU A 226 -21.07 -3.57 6.28
N ILE A 227 -20.67 -4.47 5.38
CA ILE A 227 -19.50 -4.28 4.54
C ILE A 227 -19.75 -3.11 3.60
N GLU A 228 -20.88 -3.06 2.88
CA GLU A 228 -21.16 -1.93 1.97
C GLU A 228 -21.18 -0.59 2.69
N PHE A 229 -21.86 -0.49 3.85
CA PHE A 229 -21.80 0.72 4.69
C PHE A 229 -20.38 1.11 5.09
N SER A 230 -19.56 0.13 5.50
CA SER A 230 -18.17 0.40 5.88
C SER A 230 -17.32 0.81 4.69
N MET A 231 -17.63 0.28 3.50
CA MET A 231 -16.95 0.62 2.26
C MET A 231 -17.33 2.03 1.78
N GLU A 232 -18.56 2.51 1.95
CA GLU A 232 -18.92 3.91 1.65
C GLU A 232 -18.08 4.90 2.48
N ILE A 233 -17.91 4.62 3.78
CA ILE A 233 -17.04 5.42 4.65
C ILE A 233 -15.58 5.32 4.19
N PHE A 234 -15.12 4.10 3.89
CA PHE A 234 -13.74 3.87 3.44
C PHE A 234 -13.43 4.55 2.12
N GLU A 235 -14.39 4.59 1.19
CA GLU A 235 -14.27 5.30 -0.08
C GLU A 235 -13.96 6.76 0.13
N THR A 236 -14.72 7.42 1.01
CA THR A 236 -14.50 8.82 1.37
C THR A 236 -13.08 9.04 1.89
N ILE A 237 -12.63 8.18 2.82
CA ILE A 237 -11.27 8.23 3.39
C ILE A 237 -10.21 8.08 2.28
N VAL A 238 -10.36 7.08 1.40
CA VAL A 238 -9.37 6.79 0.34
C VAL A 238 -9.30 7.92 -0.68
N TRP A 239 -10.41 8.53 -1.06
CA TRP A 239 -10.43 9.67 -1.98
C TRP A 239 -9.79 10.92 -1.37
N GLU A 240 -10.12 11.24 -0.12
CA GLU A 240 -9.51 12.38 0.58
C GLU A 240 -7.98 12.26 0.65
N MET A 241 -7.49 11.05 0.94
CA MET A 241 -6.07 10.73 0.91
C MET A 241 -5.43 10.89 -0.47
N TYR A 242 -6.14 10.46 -1.50
CA TYR A 242 -5.62 10.48 -2.86
C TYR A 242 -5.49 11.91 -3.36
N GLU A 243 -6.51 12.73 -3.13
CA GLU A 243 -6.48 14.17 -3.40
C GLU A 243 -5.33 14.85 -2.65
N LEU A 244 -5.17 14.60 -1.34
CA LEU A 244 -4.08 15.17 -0.55
C LEU A 244 -2.70 14.81 -1.13
N ARG A 245 -2.51 13.56 -1.56
CA ARG A 245 -1.27 13.12 -2.22
C ARG A 245 -1.05 13.80 -3.56
N TYR A 246 -2.11 13.94 -4.36
CA TYR A 246 -2.04 14.61 -5.66
C TYR A 246 -1.69 16.09 -5.51
N PHE A 247 -2.36 16.80 -4.59
CA PHE A 247 -2.06 18.20 -4.29
C PHE A 247 -0.62 18.40 -3.80
N ARG A 248 -0.10 17.52 -2.93
CA ARG A 248 1.30 17.59 -2.50
C ARG A 248 2.28 17.39 -3.65
N LYS A 249 2.07 16.37 -4.48
CA LYS A 249 2.91 16.13 -5.66
C LYS A 249 2.89 17.34 -6.60
N TRP A 250 1.71 17.89 -6.86
CA TRP A 250 1.55 19.07 -7.70
C TRP A 250 2.28 20.29 -7.14
N ASN A 251 2.13 20.58 -5.83
CA ASN A 251 2.82 21.69 -5.17
C ASN A 251 4.35 21.53 -5.22
N LEU A 252 4.88 20.31 -5.07
CA LEU A 252 6.30 20.02 -5.19
C LEU A 252 6.82 20.27 -6.61
N SER A 253 6.09 19.81 -7.64
CA SER A 253 6.44 20.06 -9.04
C SER A 253 6.44 21.56 -9.38
N CYS A 254 5.44 22.32 -8.93
CA CYS A 254 5.38 23.77 -9.13
C CYS A 254 6.48 24.53 -8.36
N ALA A 255 6.94 24.01 -7.23
CA ALA A 255 8.06 24.60 -6.48
C ALA A 255 9.39 24.41 -7.24
N GLN A 256 9.61 23.23 -7.81
CA GLN A 256 10.81 22.92 -8.60
C GLN A 256 10.89 23.77 -9.88
N GLU A 257 9.77 23.98 -10.57
CA GLU A 257 9.72 24.87 -11.75
C GLU A 257 10.04 26.33 -11.40
N LYS A 258 9.64 26.80 -10.20
CA LYS A 258 9.98 28.16 -9.74
C LYS A 258 11.47 28.32 -9.46
N THR A 259 12.12 27.32 -8.87
CA THR A 259 13.57 27.35 -8.62
C THR A 259 14.39 27.30 -9.91
N CYS A 260 14.03 26.46 -10.88
CA CYS A 260 14.74 26.42 -12.17
C CYS A 260 14.60 27.74 -12.96
N ASN A 261 13.45 28.41 -12.89
CA ASN A 261 13.24 29.72 -13.55
C ASN A 261 13.96 30.89 -12.85
N LEU A 262 14.29 30.76 -11.56
CA LEU A 262 15.06 31.76 -10.81
C LEU A 262 16.56 31.65 -11.13
N GLU A 263 17.09 30.44 -11.24
CA GLU A 263 18.50 30.21 -11.62
C GLU A 263 18.77 30.60 -13.08
N ALA A 264 17.84 30.32 -14.00
CA ALA A 264 17.95 30.72 -15.41
C ALA A 264 17.89 32.24 -15.63
N ARG A 265 17.35 33.02 -14.67
CA ARG A 265 17.30 34.48 -14.74
C ARG A 265 18.48 35.17 -14.04
N SER A 266 19.30 34.45 -13.28
CA SER A 266 20.52 34.98 -12.67
C SER A 266 21.74 35.00 -13.61
N SER A 267 21.62 34.49 -14.83
CA SER A 267 22.69 34.45 -15.84
C SER A 267 22.52 35.42 -17.01
N GLU A 268 21.46 36.24 -17.05
CA GLU A 268 21.33 37.30 -18.06
C GLU A 268 21.81 38.64 -17.48
N ASN A 269 23.03 39.02 -17.82
CA ASN A 269 23.52 40.39 -17.69
C ASN A 269 22.65 41.31 -18.57
N VAL A 270 21.64 41.95 -17.97
CA VAL A 270 20.86 43.01 -18.65
C VAL A 270 21.18 44.37 -18.01
N PRO A 271 21.59 45.38 -18.79
CA PRO A 271 21.90 46.71 -18.28
C PRO A 271 20.64 47.46 -17.86
N MET A 272 20.79 48.33 -16.85
CA MET A 272 19.79 49.30 -16.41
C MET A 272 19.27 50.13 -17.57
N ASP A 273 17.96 50.12 -17.80
CA ASP A 273 17.11 51.31 -17.66
C ASP A 273 15.62 51.04 -17.90
N VAL A 274 14.80 51.99 -17.43
CA VAL A 274 13.39 52.29 -17.79
C VAL A 274 12.27 51.72 -16.91
N HIS A 275 11.64 52.68 -16.23
CA HIS A 275 10.31 52.69 -15.61
C HIS A 275 9.19 52.13 -16.52
N ALA A 276 8.43 51.15 -16.03
CA ALA A 276 7.03 50.96 -16.47
C ALA A 276 6.17 50.31 -15.39
N ASN A 277 5.13 51.06 -15.00
CA ASN A 277 4.08 50.71 -14.05
C ASN A 277 3.22 49.57 -14.62
N LYS A 278 3.20 48.39 -13.99
CA LYS A 278 2.28 47.29 -14.36
C LYS A 278 1.67 46.66 -13.11
N LYS A 279 0.49 47.16 -12.73
CA LYS A 279 -0.39 46.52 -11.73
C LYS A 279 -0.82 45.15 -12.25
N ARG A 280 -0.25 44.09 -11.67
CA ARG A 280 -0.65 42.70 -11.89
C ARG A 280 -1.58 42.31 -10.75
N LEU A 281 -2.87 42.10 -11.05
CA LEU A 281 -3.85 41.54 -10.12
C LEU A 281 -3.39 40.13 -9.72
N ARG A 282 -2.92 40.00 -8.48
CA ARG A 282 -2.69 38.71 -7.80
C ARG A 282 -4.01 38.28 -7.18
N ILE A 283 -4.61 37.22 -7.69
CA ILE A 283 -5.62 36.47 -6.95
C ILE A 283 -4.83 35.57 -6.00
N THR A 284 -4.64 36.02 -4.76
CA THR A 284 -4.15 35.19 -3.65
C THR A 284 -5.36 34.70 -2.87
N THR A 285 -5.97 33.61 -3.30
CA THR A 285 -6.81 32.82 -2.40
C THR A 285 -5.86 32.16 -1.40
N SER A 286 -6.00 32.51 -0.12
CA SER A 286 -5.20 31.92 0.96
C SER A 286 -5.45 30.41 0.99
N THR A 287 -4.39 29.62 1.19
CA THR A 287 -4.46 28.16 1.35
C THR A 287 -5.44 27.75 2.45
N GLU A 288 -5.64 28.61 3.46
CA GLU A 288 -6.63 28.42 4.53
C GLU A 288 -8.07 28.48 4.02
N GLN A 289 -8.37 29.40 3.09
CA GLN A 289 -9.73 29.54 2.52
C GLN A 289 -10.11 28.35 1.63
N LEU A 290 -9.13 27.71 0.99
CA LEU A 290 -9.35 26.47 0.22
C LEU A 290 -9.55 25.25 1.12
N MET A 291 -8.87 25.20 2.27
CA MET A 291 -9.06 24.14 3.26
C MET A 291 -10.44 24.21 3.92
N ASP A 292 -10.94 25.41 4.22
CA ASP A 292 -12.26 25.61 4.83
C ASP A 292 -13.40 25.20 3.89
N LEU A 293 -13.35 25.60 2.60
CA LEU A 293 -14.36 25.21 1.61
C LEU A 293 -14.39 23.68 1.37
N ARG A 294 -13.23 23.02 1.45
CA ARG A 294 -13.12 21.56 1.30
C ARG A 294 -13.71 20.83 2.51
N ASN A 295 -13.40 21.28 3.72
CA ASN A 295 -13.94 20.73 4.96
C ASN A 295 -15.47 20.86 5.02
N GLN A 296 -16.01 21.95 4.47
CA GLN A 296 -17.45 22.19 4.38
C GLN A 296 -18.14 21.26 3.37
N ALA A 297 -17.56 21.04 2.18
CA ALA A 297 -18.11 20.10 1.20
C ALA A 297 -18.11 18.64 1.72
N ILE A 298 -17.09 18.26 2.49
CA ILE A 298 -17.01 16.95 3.16
C ILE A 298 -18.08 16.83 4.25
N TYR A 299 -18.25 17.90 5.05
CA TYR A 299 -19.31 17.95 6.06
C TYR A 299 -20.69 17.79 5.42
N GLU A 300 -20.98 18.51 4.33
CA GLU A 300 -22.26 18.42 3.63
C GLU A 300 -22.51 17.02 3.05
N LYS A 301 -21.50 16.38 2.44
CA LYS A 301 -21.64 15.00 1.94
C LYS A 301 -21.89 13.96 3.02
N LEU A 302 -21.27 14.10 4.19
CA LEU A 302 -21.41 13.14 5.29
C LEU A 302 -22.67 13.37 6.16
N THR A 303 -23.23 14.57 6.15
CA THR A 303 -24.40 14.94 6.95
C THR A 303 -25.68 15.08 6.13
N SER A 304 -25.60 15.04 4.80
CA SER A 304 -26.77 15.04 3.93
C SER A 304 -27.60 13.77 4.19
N PRO A 305 -28.92 13.89 4.45
CA PRO A 305 -29.80 12.74 4.55
C PRO A 305 -29.71 11.95 3.25
N GLN A 306 -29.38 10.65 3.33
CA GLN A 306 -29.42 9.80 2.13
C GLN A 306 -30.82 9.91 1.51
N ALA A 307 -30.87 10.39 0.27
CA ALA A 307 -32.11 10.46 -0.49
C ALA A 307 -32.72 9.06 -0.50
N SER A 308 -33.95 8.96 0.00
CA SER A 308 -34.73 7.73 -0.01
C SER A 308 -34.70 7.12 -1.41
N VAL A 309 -34.11 5.94 -1.54
CA VAL A 309 -34.15 5.14 -2.76
C VAL A 309 -35.63 4.96 -3.14
N PRO A 310 -36.06 5.31 -4.36
CA PRO A 310 -37.44 5.07 -4.77
C PRO A 310 -37.70 3.56 -4.73
N VAL A 311 -38.62 3.14 -3.87
CA VAL A 311 -39.17 1.79 -3.88
C VAL A 311 -40.06 1.71 -5.12
N GLU A 312 -39.49 1.32 -6.26
CA GLU A 312 -40.29 0.93 -7.42
C GLU A 312 -40.98 -0.40 -7.11
N TYR A 313 -42.30 -0.31 -6.96
CA TYR A 313 -43.21 -1.43 -6.81
C TYR A 313 -43.12 -2.38 -8.02
N PHE A 314 -42.50 -3.55 -7.84
CA PHE A 314 -42.74 -4.69 -8.71
C PHE A 314 -44.08 -5.33 -8.32
N ASN A 315 -45.17 -4.77 -8.86
CA ASN A 315 -46.44 -5.49 -8.96
C ASN A 315 -46.34 -6.48 -10.13
N GLY A 316 -46.53 -7.75 -9.83
CA GLY A 316 -46.48 -8.82 -10.80
C GLY A 316 -47.65 -8.84 -11.78
N THR A 317 -47.45 -9.60 -12.84
CA THR A 317 -48.52 -10.30 -13.55
C THR A 317 -48.06 -11.72 -13.80
N GLY A 318 -48.67 -12.66 -13.07
CA GLY A 318 -48.67 -14.05 -13.46
C GLY A 318 -49.55 -14.24 -14.70
N ILE A 319 -49.13 -15.13 -15.59
CA ILE A 319 -50.01 -15.82 -16.52
C ILE A 319 -49.58 -17.29 -16.55
N ILE A 320 -50.47 -18.11 -15.97
CA ILE A 320 -50.83 -19.52 -16.20
C ILE A 320 -49.72 -20.49 -16.60
#